data_AF-A0AAW1NPV7-F1
#
_entry.id   AF-A0AAW1NPV7-F1
#
_cell.length_a   1.000
_cell.length_b   1.000
_cell.length_c   1.000
_cell.angle_alpha   90.00
_cell.angle_beta   90.00
_cell.angle_gamma   90.00
#
_symmetry.space_group_name_H-M   'P 1'
#
loop_
_entity.id
_entity.type
_entity.pdbx_description
1 polymer ?
#
loop_
_entity_poly.entity_id
_entity_poly.type
_entity_poly.pdbx_seq_one_letter_code
_entity_poly.pdbx_strand_id
1 'polypeptide(L)'
;MISSVASPRSNPYQPAELLSGELTFSLTDFLQRQRLGDGVVAADFFGEQVAMKVMDAMYSQEQEDEMYAEMKAYLHMQPLQGHVIPYLRAAGFHTFRAFPLIATQLINSKTLGWPLELEDEARQALLEGLLKIHDSGVLHGDIHPGNFLVREDSPKDIFWIDFGKSTIDASIDRNDARAVEEQKLLRAFLGMQPT
;
A
#
# COMPACT_ATOMS: atom_id res chain seq x y z
N MET A 1 -33.41 25.93 -13.88
CA MET A 1 -32.01 25.69 -14.27
C MET A 1 -31.42 24.78 -13.22
N ILE A 2 -31.23 23.52 -13.59
CA ILE A 2 -30.79 22.47 -12.66
C ILE A 2 -29.28 22.62 -12.54
N SER A 3 -28.83 22.92 -11.32
CA SER A 3 -27.42 23.00 -10.94
C SER A 3 -26.73 21.68 -11.33
N SER A 4 -25.75 21.75 -12.23
CA SER A 4 -24.89 20.60 -12.49
C SER A 4 -24.07 20.36 -11.23
N VAL A 5 -24.40 19.31 -10.51
CA VAL A 5 -23.53 18.72 -9.50
C VAL A 5 -22.19 18.50 -10.18
N ALA A 6 -21.17 19.23 -9.74
CA ALA A 6 -19.80 18.99 -10.21
C ALA A 6 -19.50 17.52 -9.96
N SER A 7 -19.22 16.79 -11.04
CA SER A 7 -18.71 15.41 -10.97
C SER A 7 -17.58 15.39 -9.94
N PRO A 8 -17.45 14.35 -9.09
CA PRO A 8 -16.26 14.20 -8.26
C PRO A 8 -15.07 14.31 -9.20
N ARG A 9 -14.15 15.24 -8.90
CA ARG A 9 -12.96 15.46 -9.74
C ARG A 9 -12.25 14.12 -9.80
N SER A 10 -12.34 13.44 -10.95
CA SER A 10 -11.58 12.22 -11.20
C SER A 10 -10.13 12.53 -10.93
N ASN A 11 -9.41 11.61 -10.27
CA ASN A 11 -7.98 11.72 -10.05
C ASN A 11 -7.31 12.20 -11.36
N PRO A 12 -6.77 13.44 -11.42
CA PRO A 12 -6.29 13.99 -12.66
C PRO A 12 -4.96 13.37 -13.12
N TYR A 13 -4.37 12.50 -12.29
CA TYR A 13 -3.04 11.94 -12.47
C TYR A 13 -3.10 10.53 -13.06
N GLN A 14 -2.50 10.36 -14.23
CA GLN A 14 -2.41 9.07 -14.93
C GLN A 14 -1.22 8.24 -14.42
N PRO A 15 -1.30 6.89 -14.43
CA PRO A 15 -0.19 5.99 -14.15
C PRO A 15 1.18 6.35 -14.76
N ALA A 16 1.18 6.77 -16.03
CA ALA A 16 2.41 7.13 -16.75
C ALA A 16 3.05 8.41 -16.19
N GLU A 17 2.25 9.34 -15.68
CA GLU A 17 2.73 10.59 -15.07
C GLU A 17 3.35 10.31 -13.70
N LEU A 18 2.76 9.38 -12.92
CA LEU A 18 3.32 8.92 -11.63
C LEU A 18 4.71 8.29 -11.80
N LEU A 19 4.93 7.53 -12.88
CA LEU A 19 6.21 6.89 -13.19
C LEU A 19 7.28 7.87 -13.70
N SER A 20 6.88 9.00 -14.29
CA SER A 20 7.82 10.01 -14.81
C SER A 20 8.55 10.79 -13.71
N GLY A 21 8.05 10.74 -12.47
CA GLY A 21 8.59 11.51 -11.36
C GLY A 21 8.34 13.02 -11.46
N GLU A 22 7.56 13.48 -12.45
CA GLU A 22 7.30 14.91 -12.65
C GLU A 22 6.09 15.41 -11.82
N LEU A 23 5.34 14.51 -11.20
CA LEU A 23 4.18 14.87 -10.40
C LEU A 23 4.61 15.47 -9.07
N THR A 24 4.24 16.74 -8.89
CA THR A 24 4.42 17.44 -7.62
C THR A 24 3.08 17.75 -6.97
N PHE A 25 3.04 17.62 -5.65
CA PHE A 25 1.88 17.88 -4.82
C PHE A 25 2.23 18.90 -3.74
N SER A 26 1.31 19.81 -3.48
CA SER A 26 1.37 20.65 -2.29
C SER A 26 0.74 19.89 -1.12
N LEU A 27 1.27 20.04 0.09
CA LEU A 27 0.59 19.56 1.29
C LEU A 27 -0.81 20.21 1.48
N THR A 28 -1.10 21.32 0.80
CA THR A 28 -2.43 21.93 0.78
C THR A 28 -3.42 21.19 -0.12
N ASP A 29 -2.97 20.31 -0.99
CA ASP A 29 -3.84 19.44 -1.79
C ASP A 29 -4.46 18.32 -0.91
N PHE A 30 -3.86 18.09 0.26
CA PHE A 30 -4.29 17.13 1.28
C PHE A 30 -4.90 17.88 2.48
N LEU A 31 -6.22 18.02 2.48
CA LEU A 31 -6.98 18.76 3.48
C LEU A 31 -7.33 17.89 4.68
N GLN A 32 -7.80 18.50 5.78
CA GLN A 32 -8.34 17.81 6.97
C GLN A 32 -7.43 16.70 7.52
N ARG A 33 -6.13 17.00 7.64
CA ARG A 33 -5.09 16.02 7.98
C ARG A 33 -5.21 15.52 9.43
N GLN A 34 -5.24 14.21 9.61
CA GLN A 34 -5.20 13.53 10.91
C GLN A 34 -4.09 12.47 10.92
N ARG A 35 -3.21 12.49 11.93
CA ARG A 35 -2.18 11.46 12.08
C ARG A 35 -2.83 10.11 12.40
N LEU A 36 -2.47 9.08 11.64
CA LEU A 36 -2.88 7.69 11.88
C LEU A 36 -1.78 6.86 12.57
N GLY A 37 -0.52 7.19 12.31
CA GLY A 37 0.63 6.48 12.85
C GLY A 37 1.94 7.20 12.53
N ASP A 38 3.04 6.45 12.54
CA ASP A 38 4.35 6.99 12.19
C ASP A 38 4.47 7.20 10.68
N GLY A 39 4.63 8.46 10.28
CA GLY A 39 4.72 8.86 8.87
C GLY A 39 3.40 8.81 8.08
N VAL A 40 2.31 8.28 8.65
CA VAL A 40 1.01 8.13 7.96
C VAL A 40 -0.05 9.11 8.49
N VAL A 41 -0.71 9.78 7.56
CA VAL A 41 -1.71 10.83 7.79
C VAL A 41 -2.95 10.56 6.93
N ALA A 42 -4.12 10.47 7.55
CA ALA A 42 -5.39 10.54 6.83
C ALA A 42 -5.59 11.96 6.31
N ALA A 43 -6.08 12.10 5.08
CA ALA A 43 -6.40 13.40 4.49
C ALA A 43 -7.57 13.30 3.50
N ASP A 44 -8.23 14.42 3.26
CA ASP A 44 -9.09 14.60 2.10
C ASP A 44 -8.24 15.03 0.90
N PHE A 45 -8.27 14.23 -0.16
CA PHE A 45 -7.59 14.48 -1.43
C PHE A 45 -8.63 14.52 -2.54
N PHE A 46 -8.94 15.72 -3.03
CA PHE A 46 -9.99 15.94 -4.04
C PHE A 46 -11.36 15.34 -3.70
N GLY A 47 -11.75 15.34 -2.42
CA GLY A 47 -13.03 14.80 -1.95
C GLY A 47 -13.03 13.29 -1.69
N GLU A 48 -11.87 12.63 -1.77
CA GLU A 48 -11.68 11.23 -1.36
C GLU A 48 -10.79 11.17 -0.11
N GLN A 49 -11.14 10.28 0.82
CA GLN A 49 -10.30 10.01 1.99
C GLN A 49 -9.13 9.11 1.61
N VAL A 50 -7.91 9.57 1.91
CA VAL A 50 -6.66 8.87 1.59
C VAL A 50 -5.79 8.67 2.83
N ALA A 51 -5.01 7.59 2.84
CA ALA A 51 -3.89 7.39 3.74
C ALA A 51 -2.62 7.89 3.04
N MET A 52 -2.08 9.00 3.51
CA MET A 52 -0.91 9.65 2.95
C MET A 52 0.32 9.35 3.80
N LYS A 53 1.35 8.76 3.21
CA LYS A 53 2.66 8.56 3.81
C LYS A 53 3.59 9.68 3.35
N VAL A 54 4.14 10.42 4.30
CA VAL A 54 5.05 11.55 4.08
C VAL A 54 6.30 11.39 4.91
N MET A 55 7.43 11.82 4.36
CA MET A 55 8.70 11.83 5.07
C MET A 55 8.78 13.01 6.05
N ASP A 56 9.47 12.80 7.18
CA ASP A 56 9.90 13.90 8.05
C ASP A 56 11.00 14.71 7.34
N ALA A 57 11.17 15.99 7.64
CA ALA A 57 12.14 16.88 7.01
C ALA A 57 13.62 16.46 7.17
N MET A 58 13.91 15.51 8.06
CA MET A 58 15.25 14.98 8.35
C MET A 58 15.34 13.48 8.00
N TYR A 59 14.84 13.10 6.83
CA TYR A 59 14.85 11.70 6.40
C TYR A 59 16.24 11.22 5.97
N SER A 60 16.52 9.92 6.17
CA SER A 60 17.72 9.25 5.68
C SER A 60 17.57 8.80 4.22
N GLN A 61 18.69 8.51 3.56
CA GLN A 61 18.67 7.90 2.22
C GLN A 61 17.88 6.59 2.20
N GLU A 62 18.00 5.78 3.25
CA GLU A 62 17.28 4.52 3.39
C GLU A 62 15.76 4.73 3.39
N GLN A 63 15.26 5.72 4.14
CA GLN A 63 13.83 6.05 4.14
C GLN A 63 13.37 6.54 2.76
N GLU A 64 14.22 7.28 2.03
CA GLU A 64 13.90 7.75 0.68
C GLU A 64 13.81 6.57 -0.30
N ASP A 65 14.77 5.65 -0.22
CA ASP A 65 14.82 4.42 -1.03
C ASP A 65 13.58 3.54 -0.75
N GLU A 66 13.16 3.42 0.51
CA GLU A 66 11.93 2.74 0.90
C GLU A 66 10.69 3.39 0.28
N MET A 67 10.58 4.73 0.32
CA MET A 67 9.46 5.43 -0.33
C MET A 67 9.43 5.20 -1.84
N TYR A 68 10.57 5.18 -2.51
CA TYR A 68 10.64 4.85 -3.94
C TYR A 68 10.29 3.40 -4.24
N ALA A 69 10.76 2.47 -3.42
CA ALA A 69 10.43 1.05 -3.56
C ALA A 69 8.92 0.85 -3.43
N GLU A 70 8.29 1.47 -2.43
CA GLU A 70 6.85 1.42 -2.22
C GLU A 70 6.07 2.00 -3.41
N MET A 71 6.46 3.18 -3.93
CA MET A 71 5.84 3.76 -5.12
C MET A 71 5.92 2.83 -6.33
N LYS A 72 7.12 2.27 -6.60
CA LYS A 72 7.33 1.35 -7.73
C LYS A 72 6.48 0.10 -7.58
N ALA A 73 6.39 -0.45 -6.39
CA ALA A 73 5.58 -1.64 -6.11
C ALA A 73 4.09 -1.38 -6.39
N TYR A 74 3.52 -0.29 -5.89
CA TYR A 74 2.12 0.06 -6.17
C TYR A 74 1.85 0.28 -7.65
N LEU A 75 2.77 0.93 -8.37
CA LEU A 75 2.63 1.16 -9.81
C LEU A 75 2.75 -0.14 -10.62
N HIS A 76 3.64 -1.05 -10.20
CA HIS A 76 3.82 -2.35 -10.82
C HIS A 76 2.62 -3.29 -10.58
N MET A 77 2.06 -3.26 -9.37
CA MET A 77 0.94 -4.10 -8.94
C MET A 77 -0.44 -3.47 -9.19
N GLN A 78 -0.58 -2.60 -10.20
CA GLN A 78 -1.87 -1.99 -10.56
C GLN A 78 -3.05 -2.97 -10.67
N PRO A 79 -2.89 -4.17 -11.28
CA PRO A 79 -3.99 -5.14 -11.35
C PRO A 79 -4.46 -5.69 -10.00
N LEU A 80 -3.65 -5.56 -8.94
CA LEU A 80 -3.95 -6.06 -7.60
C LEU A 80 -4.61 -5.00 -6.69
N GLN A 81 -4.63 -3.73 -7.13
CA GLN A 81 -5.21 -2.63 -6.36
C GLN A 81 -6.72 -2.82 -6.15
N GLY A 82 -7.19 -2.47 -4.96
CA GLY A 82 -8.58 -2.65 -4.53
C GLY A 82 -8.97 -4.07 -4.14
N HIS A 83 -8.08 -5.05 -4.33
CA HIS A 83 -8.36 -6.47 -4.05
C HIS A 83 -7.35 -7.11 -3.11
N VAL A 84 -6.06 -6.79 -3.26
CA VAL A 84 -4.95 -7.33 -2.46
C VAL A 84 -4.17 -6.21 -1.79
N ILE A 85 -3.99 -5.09 -2.50
CA ILE A 85 -3.37 -3.87 -2.00
C ILE A 85 -4.34 -2.69 -2.15
N PRO A 86 -4.25 -1.63 -1.34
CA PRO A 86 -5.09 -0.45 -1.50
C PRO A 86 -4.94 0.20 -2.89
N TYR A 87 -5.92 0.99 -3.33
CA TYR A 87 -5.69 1.81 -4.53
C TYR A 87 -4.62 2.86 -4.29
N LEU A 88 -3.73 3.04 -5.27
CA LEU A 88 -2.85 4.21 -5.34
C LEU A 88 -3.66 5.41 -5.82
N ARG A 89 -3.66 6.51 -5.06
CA ARG A 89 -4.33 7.77 -5.40
C ARG A 89 -3.36 8.86 -5.80
N ALA A 90 -2.20 8.92 -5.17
CA ALA A 90 -1.12 9.82 -5.58
C ALA A 90 0.24 9.20 -5.27
N ALA A 91 1.23 9.49 -6.11
CA ALA A 91 2.65 9.21 -5.88
C ALA A 91 3.47 10.29 -6.58
N GLY A 92 4.45 10.86 -5.90
CA GLY A 92 5.28 11.90 -6.49
C GLY A 92 6.01 12.69 -5.42
N PHE A 93 6.23 13.97 -5.66
CA PHE A 93 7.11 14.79 -4.84
C PHE A 93 6.41 15.99 -4.23
N HIS A 94 6.84 16.42 -3.06
CA HIS A 94 6.36 17.69 -2.51
C HIS A 94 6.90 18.88 -3.32
N THR A 95 6.02 19.77 -3.79
CA THR A 95 6.36 20.89 -4.73
C THR A 95 7.56 21.74 -4.30
N PHE A 96 7.73 22.01 -3.00
CA PHE A 96 8.79 22.92 -2.53
C PHE A 96 10.02 22.23 -1.95
N ARG A 97 9.88 20.98 -1.50
CA ARG A 97 10.94 20.29 -0.74
C ARG A 97 11.46 19.06 -1.45
N ALA A 98 10.83 18.65 -2.55
CA ALA A 98 11.20 17.53 -3.39
C ALA A 98 11.34 16.18 -2.67
N PHE A 99 10.73 16.03 -1.48
CA PHE A 99 10.67 14.72 -0.81
C PHE A 99 9.53 13.88 -1.40
N PRO A 100 9.68 12.55 -1.45
CA PRO A 100 8.66 11.66 -1.99
C PRO A 100 7.42 11.56 -1.07
N LEU A 101 6.25 11.40 -1.68
CA LEU A 101 4.95 11.26 -1.04
C LEU A 101 4.14 10.20 -1.78
N ILE A 102 3.52 9.29 -1.03
CA ILE A 102 2.54 8.33 -1.55
C ILE A 102 1.21 8.50 -0.80
N ALA A 103 0.10 8.47 -1.51
CA ALA A 103 -1.24 8.48 -0.95
C ALA A 103 -2.05 7.33 -1.53
N THR A 104 -2.58 6.49 -0.65
CA THR A 104 -3.37 5.31 -1.00
C THR A 104 -4.79 5.46 -0.48
N GLN A 105 -5.69 4.58 -0.92
CA GLN A 105 -7.03 4.48 -0.41
C GLN A 105 -7.00 4.33 1.12
N LEU A 106 -7.75 5.17 1.83
CA LEU A 106 -7.98 4.95 3.25
C LEU A 106 -8.95 3.78 3.42
N ILE A 107 -8.48 2.69 4.03
CA ILE A 107 -9.32 1.54 4.36
C ILE A 107 -9.84 1.73 5.79
N ASN A 108 -11.17 1.61 5.98
CA ASN A 108 -11.72 1.49 7.34
C ASN A 108 -11.40 0.09 7.87
N SER A 109 -10.26 -0.01 8.55
CA SER A 109 -9.65 -1.28 8.91
C SER A 109 -9.01 -1.21 10.29
N LYS A 110 -8.74 -2.40 10.82
CA LYS A 110 -7.81 -2.59 11.92
C LYS A 110 -6.53 -3.22 11.39
N THR A 111 -5.40 -2.77 11.91
CA THR A 111 -4.15 -3.52 11.78
C THR A 111 -4.22 -4.77 12.63
N LEU A 112 -3.53 -5.82 12.21
CA LEU A 112 -3.40 -7.02 13.03
C LEU A 112 -2.31 -6.81 14.09
N GLY A 113 -2.59 -7.29 15.30
CA GLY A 113 -1.67 -7.29 16.42
C GLY A 113 -1.24 -8.70 16.81
N TRP A 114 -0.34 -8.78 17.78
CA TRP A 114 -0.01 -10.03 18.46
C TRP A 114 -0.84 -10.18 19.74
N PRO A 115 -1.39 -11.38 20.04
CA PRO A 115 -1.41 -12.59 19.21
C PRO A 115 -2.35 -12.47 18.01
N LEU A 116 -2.07 -13.22 16.94
CA LEU A 116 -2.86 -13.19 15.71
C LEU A 116 -4.14 -14.03 15.87
N GLU A 117 -5.27 -13.36 16.01
CA GLU A 117 -6.60 -14.00 16.09
C GLU A 117 -7.33 -13.85 14.76
N LEU A 118 -7.13 -14.81 13.85
CA LEU A 118 -7.78 -14.86 12.55
C LEU A 118 -8.56 -16.17 12.36
N GLU A 119 -9.74 -16.06 11.76
CA GLU A 119 -10.50 -17.17 11.18
C GLU A 119 -9.72 -17.82 10.03
N ASP A 120 -9.98 -19.10 9.75
CA ASP A 120 -9.24 -19.85 8.73
C ASP A 120 -9.36 -19.22 7.34
N GLU A 121 -10.52 -18.66 7.00
CA GLU A 121 -10.73 -17.95 5.74
C GLU A 121 -9.87 -16.69 5.62
N ALA A 122 -9.67 -15.95 6.71
CA ALA A 122 -8.80 -14.78 6.73
C ALA A 122 -7.32 -15.16 6.58
N ARG A 123 -6.89 -16.28 7.21
CA ARG A 123 -5.54 -16.83 7.01
C ARG A 123 -5.32 -17.23 5.57
N GLN A 124 -6.30 -17.88 4.96
CA GLN A 124 -6.25 -18.29 3.56
C GLN A 124 -6.24 -17.07 2.61
N ALA A 125 -7.04 -16.05 2.89
CA ALA A 125 -7.05 -14.80 2.12
C ALA A 125 -5.70 -14.06 2.17
N LEU A 126 -5.04 -14.02 3.32
CA LEU A 126 -3.67 -13.49 3.44
C LEU A 126 -2.71 -14.25 2.54
N LEU A 127 -2.69 -15.57 2.65
CA LEU A 127 -1.81 -16.40 1.84
C LEU A 127 -2.08 -16.22 0.33
N GLU A 128 -3.34 -16.20 -0.08
CA GLU A 128 -3.71 -15.96 -1.48
C GLU A 128 -3.30 -14.56 -1.97
N GLY A 129 -3.40 -13.55 -1.10
CA GLY A 129 -2.89 -12.22 -1.37
C GLY A 129 -1.38 -12.23 -1.62
N LEU A 130 -0.61 -12.89 -0.76
CA LEU A 130 0.85 -13.02 -0.91
C LEU A 130 1.22 -13.74 -2.21
N LEU A 131 0.52 -14.83 -2.55
CA LEU A 131 0.77 -15.55 -3.80
C LEU A 131 0.54 -14.67 -5.03
N LYS A 132 -0.51 -13.84 -5.03
CA LYS A 132 -0.77 -12.87 -6.11
C LYS A 132 0.32 -11.80 -6.21
N ILE A 133 0.83 -11.34 -5.08
CA ILE A 133 1.98 -10.42 -5.02
C ILE A 133 3.20 -11.09 -5.66
N HIS A 134 3.50 -12.33 -5.29
CA HIS A 134 4.61 -13.11 -5.87
C HIS A 134 4.46 -13.35 -7.36
N ASP A 135 3.26 -13.71 -7.84
CA ASP A 135 3.00 -13.90 -9.27
C ASP A 135 3.13 -12.62 -10.10
N SER A 136 3.03 -11.46 -9.46
CA SER A 136 3.31 -10.18 -10.11
C SER A 136 4.80 -9.88 -10.21
N GLY A 137 5.68 -10.73 -9.67
CA GLY A 137 7.13 -10.53 -9.66
C GLY A 137 7.60 -9.64 -8.51
N VAL A 138 6.85 -9.57 -7.41
CA VAL A 138 7.18 -8.75 -6.24
C VAL A 138 7.39 -9.64 -5.02
N LEU A 139 8.47 -9.42 -4.26
CA LEU A 139 8.62 -9.90 -2.89
C LEU A 139 8.30 -8.76 -1.92
N HIS A 140 7.62 -9.04 -0.82
CA HIS A 140 7.22 -8.00 0.13
C HIS A 140 8.41 -7.47 0.95
N GLY A 141 9.27 -8.36 1.43
CA GLY A 141 10.47 -8.04 2.21
C GLY A 141 10.23 -7.72 3.69
N ASP A 142 8.99 -7.55 4.14
CA ASP A 142 8.65 -7.18 5.52
C ASP A 142 7.30 -7.74 5.99
N ILE A 143 7.22 -9.07 6.11
CA ILE A 143 5.98 -9.76 6.44
C ILE A 143 5.77 -9.74 7.96
N HIS A 144 4.81 -8.95 8.43
CA HIS A 144 4.37 -8.96 9.82
C HIS A 144 2.93 -8.42 9.99
N PRO A 145 2.26 -8.66 11.13
CA PRO A 145 0.84 -8.31 11.31
C PRO A 145 0.48 -6.84 11.09
N GLY A 146 1.40 -5.93 11.45
CA GLY A 146 1.22 -4.48 11.22
C GLY A 146 1.05 -4.08 9.75
N ASN A 147 1.46 -4.93 8.81
CA ASN A 147 1.37 -4.69 7.37
C ASN A 147 0.12 -5.29 6.73
N PHE A 148 -0.83 -5.75 7.56
CA PHE A 148 -2.12 -6.28 7.12
C PHE A 148 -3.24 -5.40 7.65
N LEU A 149 -4.04 -4.85 6.74
CA LEU A 149 -5.26 -4.13 7.06
C LEU A 149 -6.47 -5.03 6.85
N VAL A 150 -7.17 -5.36 7.94
CA VAL A 150 -8.41 -6.14 7.87
C VAL A 150 -9.59 -5.19 7.90
N ARG A 151 -10.44 -5.22 6.86
CA ARG A 151 -11.61 -4.35 6.77
C ARG A 151 -12.60 -4.67 7.91
N GLU A 152 -13.08 -3.64 8.60
CA GLU A 152 -13.92 -3.85 9.79
C GLU A 152 -15.29 -4.49 9.46
N ASP A 153 -15.83 -4.23 8.29
CA ASP A 153 -17.13 -4.74 7.81
C ASP A 153 -17.02 -6.07 7.04
N SER A 154 -15.80 -6.50 6.68
CA SER A 154 -15.51 -7.78 6.05
C SER A 154 -14.15 -8.30 6.49
N PRO A 155 -14.09 -9.15 7.52
CA PRO A 155 -12.85 -9.73 8.03
C PRO A 155 -12.05 -10.56 7.01
N LYS A 156 -12.65 -10.89 5.85
CA LYS A 156 -12.01 -11.62 4.74
C LYS A 156 -11.34 -10.68 3.73
N ASP A 157 -11.64 -9.40 3.78
CA ASP A 157 -11.09 -8.40 2.87
C ASP A 157 -9.86 -7.78 3.54
N ILE A 158 -8.71 -8.34 3.19
CA ILE A 158 -7.42 -8.03 3.80
C ILE A 158 -6.51 -7.38 2.75
N PHE A 159 -5.90 -6.27 3.14
CA PHE A 159 -4.99 -5.52 2.28
C PHE A 159 -3.57 -5.58 2.82
N TRP A 160 -2.63 -5.86 1.91
CA TRP A 160 -1.20 -5.79 2.14
C TRP A 160 -0.73 -4.35 1.95
N ILE A 161 0.07 -3.83 2.89
CA ILE A 161 0.60 -2.47 2.90
C ILE A 161 2.10 -2.46 3.25
N ASP A 162 2.72 -1.31 3.06
CA ASP A 162 4.14 -1.05 3.38
C ASP A 162 5.13 -1.87 2.55
N PHE A 163 5.25 -1.47 1.28
CA PHE A 163 6.17 -2.09 0.32
C PHE A 163 7.56 -1.43 0.31
N GLY A 164 7.93 -0.73 1.39
CA GLY A 164 9.21 -0.01 1.46
C GLY A 164 10.43 -0.92 1.29
N LYS A 165 10.34 -2.17 1.74
CA LYS A 165 11.41 -3.17 1.61
C LYS A 165 11.20 -4.15 0.46
N SER A 166 10.24 -3.87 -0.41
CA SER A 166 9.90 -4.77 -1.51
C SER A 166 10.98 -4.81 -2.58
N THR A 167 11.02 -5.92 -3.30
CA THR A 167 11.85 -6.05 -4.50
C THR A 167 10.98 -6.47 -5.67
N ILE A 168 11.30 -5.94 -6.86
CA ILE A 168 10.59 -6.23 -8.10
C ILE A 168 11.58 -6.88 -9.07
N ASP A 169 11.23 -8.07 -9.53
CA ASP A 169 12.03 -8.84 -10.48
C ASP A 169 11.07 -9.73 -11.29
N ALA A 170 11.05 -9.52 -12.59
CA ALA A 170 10.13 -10.22 -13.50
C ALA A 170 10.38 -11.74 -13.57
N SER A 171 11.50 -12.23 -13.05
CA SER A 171 11.77 -13.66 -12.92
C SER A 171 11.11 -14.31 -11.69
N ILE A 172 10.62 -13.50 -10.74
CA ILE A 172 9.96 -13.99 -9.54
C ILE A 172 8.55 -14.46 -9.89
N ASP A 173 8.23 -15.66 -9.43
CA ASP A 173 6.87 -16.17 -9.33
C ASP A 173 6.68 -16.82 -7.96
N ARG A 174 5.48 -17.35 -7.69
CA ARG A 174 5.17 -18.04 -6.42
C ARG A 174 6.03 -19.27 -6.11
N ASN A 175 6.78 -19.81 -7.08
CA ASN A 175 7.65 -20.97 -6.93
C ASN A 175 9.13 -20.58 -6.78
N ASP A 176 9.49 -19.31 -6.96
CA ASP A 176 10.84 -18.80 -6.68
C ASP A 176 11.23 -19.13 -5.23
N ALA A 177 12.48 -19.53 -5.01
CA ALA A 177 12.95 -19.94 -3.69
C ALA A 177 12.76 -18.85 -2.61
N ARG A 178 12.88 -17.57 -3.01
CA ARG A 178 12.68 -16.40 -2.14
C ARG A 178 11.19 -16.23 -1.80
N ALA A 179 10.31 -16.39 -2.78
CA ALA A 179 8.85 -16.34 -2.62
C ALA A 179 8.36 -17.47 -1.72
N VAL A 180 8.87 -18.68 -1.92
CA VAL A 180 8.58 -19.84 -1.07
C VAL A 180 9.01 -19.59 0.38
N GLU A 181 10.13 -18.89 0.61
CA GLU A 181 10.57 -18.54 1.95
C GLU A 181 9.62 -17.54 2.63
N GLU A 182 9.17 -16.50 1.92
CA GLU A 182 8.14 -15.58 2.40
C GLU A 182 6.81 -16.30 2.73
N GLN A 183 6.41 -17.27 1.92
CA GLN A 183 5.22 -18.10 2.18
C GLN A 183 5.38 -18.94 3.45
N LYS A 184 6.56 -19.53 3.69
CA LYS A 184 6.83 -20.27 4.93
C LYS A 184 6.77 -19.37 6.15
N LEU A 185 7.37 -18.18 6.08
CA LEU A 185 7.32 -17.17 7.15
C LEU A 185 5.87 -16.82 7.47
N LEU A 186 5.07 -16.48 6.45
CA LEU A 186 3.66 -16.17 6.64
C LEU A 186 2.91 -17.37 7.24
N ARG A 187 3.06 -18.59 6.69
CA ARG A 187 2.39 -19.79 7.22
C ARG A 187 2.72 -20.05 8.68
N ALA A 188 3.98 -19.86 9.08
CA ALA A 188 4.40 -19.99 10.46
C ALA A 188 3.70 -18.95 11.36
N PHE A 189 3.62 -17.69 10.93
CA PHE A 189 2.87 -16.65 11.65
C PHE A 189 1.38 -16.94 11.75
N LEU A 190 0.81 -17.53 10.70
CA LEU A 190 -0.59 -17.92 10.63
C LEU A 190 -0.86 -19.28 11.32
N GLY A 191 0.12 -19.94 11.92
CA GLY A 191 -0.05 -21.27 12.53
C GLY A 191 -0.57 -22.34 11.56
N MET A 192 -0.32 -22.18 10.25
CA MET A 192 -0.74 -23.12 9.21
C MET A 192 0.27 -24.28 9.11
N GLN A 193 -0.21 -25.48 8.82
CA GLN A 193 0.67 -26.64 8.62
C GLN A 193 1.59 -26.42 7.39
N PRO A 194 2.84 -26.91 7.42
CA PRO A 194 3.71 -26.92 6.25
C PRO A 194 3.10 -27.75 5.12
N THR A 195 3.24 -27.30 3.88
CA THR A 195 2.94 -28.07 2.66
C THR A 195 4.15 -28.84 2.18
#